data_AF-A0A2E7X176-F1
#
_entry.id   AF-A0A2E7X176-F1
#
_cell.length_a   1.000
_cell.length_b   1.000
_cell.length_c   1.000
_cell.angle_alpha   90.00
_cell.angle_beta   90.00
_cell.angle_gamma   90.00
#
_symmetry.space_group_name_H-M   'P 1'
#
loop_
_entity.id
_entity.type
_entity.pdbx_description
1 polymer ?
#
loop_
_entity_poly.entity_id
_entity_poly.type
_entity_poly.pdbx_seq_one_letter_code
_entity_poly.pdbx_strand_id
1 'polypeptide(L)'
;MTTTTTPAEQNATAALARIFGLYDLDRVAQSTPMELSTLSFEAREVLSDNDWNPAEMAEPYELHDHVSQAAYELPLSIEYRARWTAGTTPTDPDSFEIWLSVGGPSCWIDGDFGLHGVPSADSISLQYSWGPDDCGRVSLSDHEREALSWFVEMVAV
;
A
#
# COMPACT_ATOMS: atom_id res chain seq x y z
N MET A 1 -14.42 -11.46 24.64
CA MET A 1 -13.13 -12.07 24.26
C MET A 1 -12.31 -10.96 23.67
N THR A 2 -11.25 -10.53 24.35
CA THR A 2 -10.27 -9.58 23.79
C THR A 2 -9.44 -10.35 22.77
N THR A 3 -9.66 -10.10 21.49
CA THR A 3 -8.77 -10.56 20.42
C THR A 3 -7.45 -9.84 20.60
N THR A 4 -6.44 -10.53 21.13
CA THR A 4 -5.09 -10.02 21.20
C THR A 4 -4.50 -10.03 19.78
N THR A 5 -4.39 -8.86 19.16
CA THR A 5 -3.72 -8.67 17.86
C THR A 5 -2.29 -9.20 17.95
N THR A 6 -1.90 -10.08 17.03
CA THR A 6 -0.54 -10.64 17.02
C THR A 6 0.46 -9.60 16.52
N PRO A 7 1.77 -9.72 16.81
CA PRO A 7 2.73 -8.74 16.31
C PRO A 7 2.87 -8.77 14.78
N ALA A 8 2.55 -9.89 14.12
CA ALA A 8 2.44 -9.96 12.66
C ALA A 8 1.31 -9.08 12.13
N GLU A 9 0.13 -9.22 12.74
CA GLU A 9 -1.04 -8.41 12.40
C GLU A 9 -0.82 -6.93 12.74
N GLN A 10 -0.14 -6.61 13.85
CA GLN A 10 0.24 -5.24 14.20
C GLN A 10 1.18 -4.61 13.16
N ASN A 11 2.21 -5.35 12.72
CA ASN A 11 3.15 -4.85 11.71
C ASN A 11 2.44 -4.62 10.36
N ALA A 12 1.56 -5.53 9.95
CA ALA A 12 0.77 -5.35 8.74
C ALA A 12 -0.20 -4.17 8.87
N THR A 13 -0.87 -4.01 10.01
CA THR A 13 -1.76 -2.87 10.26
C THR A 13 -1.00 -1.54 10.22
N ALA A 14 0.23 -1.50 10.76
CA ALA A 14 1.09 -0.31 10.68
C ALA A 14 1.52 -0.01 9.24
N ALA A 15 1.87 -1.04 8.46
CA ALA A 15 2.18 -0.88 7.04
C ALA A 15 0.97 -0.37 6.25
N LEU A 16 -0.24 -0.89 6.53
CA LEU A 16 -1.48 -0.41 5.94
C LEU A 16 -1.75 1.05 6.28
N ALA A 17 -1.64 1.42 7.56
CA ALA A 17 -1.82 2.80 8.01
C ALA A 17 -0.83 3.74 7.33
N ARG A 18 0.43 3.33 7.16
CA ARG A 18 1.44 4.11 6.43
C ARG A 18 1.05 4.32 4.97
N ILE A 19 0.62 3.28 4.27
CA ILE A 19 0.16 3.38 2.87
C ILE A 19 -1.08 4.27 2.77
N PHE A 20 -2.04 4.10 3.68
CA PHE A 20 -3.23 4.94 3.73
C PHE A 20 -2.90 6.42 3.98
N GLY A 21 -1.94 6.71 4.86
CA GLY A 21 -1.46 8.07 5.09
C GLY A 21 -0.81 8.70 3.87
N LEU A 22 -0.02 7.94 3.10
CA LEU A 22 0.54 8.39 1.83
C LEU A 22 -0.56 8.66 0.79
N TYR A 23 -1.52 7.75 0.65
CA TYR A 23 -2.67 7.92 -0.25
C TYR A 23 -3.47 9.20 0.05
N ASP A 24 -3.77 9.44 1.33
CA ASP A 24 -4.55 10.63 1.72
C ASP A 24 -3.74 11.93 1.51
N LEU A 25 -2.42 11.90 1.75
CA LEU A 25 -1.55 13.03 1.41
C LEU A 25 -1.50 13.30 -0.09
N ASP A 26 -1.38 12.26 -0.92
CA ASP A 26 -1.37 12.39 -2.38
C ASP A 26 -2.66 13.07 -2.88
N ARG A 27 -3.80 12.59 -2.38
CA ARG A 27 -5.12 13.14 -2.70
C ARG A 27 -5.24 14.61 -2.32
N VAL A 28 -4.73 15.00 -1.15
CA VAL A 28 -4.74 16.42 -0.72
C VAL A 28 -3.74 17.25 -1.51
N ALA A 29 -2.56 16.73 -1.83
CA ALA A 29 -1.55 17.41 -2.65
C ALA A 29 -2.09 17.76 -4.05
N GLN A 30 -2.93 16.89 -4.61
CA GLN A 30 -3.57 17.11 -5.90
C GLN A 30 -4.85 17.97 -5.83
N SER A 31 -5.34 18.29 -4.63
CA SER A 31 -6.53 19.14 -4.45
C SER A 31 -6.22 20.62 -4.64
N THR A 32 -7.18 21.40 -5.14
CA THR A 32 -7.04 22.87 -5.31
C THR A 32 -8.28 23.60 -4.76
N PRO A 33 -8.14 24.39 -3.68
CA PRO A 33 -6.94 24.59 -2.86
C PRO A 33 -6.54 23.33 -2.08
N MET A 34 -5.29 23.26 -1.63
CA MET A 34 -4.80 22.18 -0.78
C MET A 34 -5.43 22.26 0.61
N GLU A 35 -6.25 21.27 0.97
CA GLU A 35 -7.04 21.26 2.22
C GLU A 35 -6.38 20.41 3.32
N LEU A 36 -5.28 20.90 3.92
CA LEU A 36 -4.55 20.18 4.98
C LEU A 36 -5.41 19.90 6.24
N SER A 37 -6.51 20.65 6.42
CA SER A 37 -7.43 20.45 7.55
C SER A 37 -8.18 19.11 7.48
N THR A 38 -8.31 18.52 6.29
CA THR A 38 -9.05 17.27 6.06
C THR A 38 -8.18 16.02 6.17
N LEU A 39 -6.89 16.16 6.46
CA LEU A 39 -5.98 15.03 6.57
C LEU A 39 -6.45 14.03 7.63
N SER A 40 -6.24 12.74 7.35
CA SER A 40 -6.42 11.66 8.29
C SER A 40 -5.39 11.72 9.43
N PHE A 41 -5.56 10.88 10.45
CA PHE A 41 -4.56 10.76 11.50
C PHE A 41 -3.26 10.19 10.92
N GLU A 42 -3.39 9.16 10.10
CA GLU A 42 -2.31 8.45 9.42
C GLU A 42 -1.48 9.39 8.54
N ALA A 43 -2.13 10.28 7.79
CA ALA A 43 -1.45 11.27 6.96
C ALA A 43 -0.61 12.26 7.79
N ARG A 44 -1.11 12.66 8.97
CA ARG A 44 -0.36 13.54 9.88
C ARG A 44 0.86 12.84 10.48
N GLU A 45 0.71 11.57 10.84
CA GLU A 45 1.84 10.75 11.29
C GLU A 45 2.89 10.64 10.18
N VAL A 46 2.46 10.44 8.92
CA VAL A 46 3.40 10.40 7.78
C VAL A 46 4.20 11.69 7.62
N LEU A 47 3.54 12.86 7.68
CA LEU A 47 4.22 14.15 7.63
C LEU A 47 5.23 14.28 8.78
N SER A 48 4.82 13.93 10.00
CA SER A 48 5.66 14.02 11.20
C SER A 48 6.88 13.10 11.13
N ASP A 49 6.70 11.84 10.71
CA ASP A 49 7.77 10.84 10.62
C ASP A 49 8.86 11.22 9.61
N ASN A 50 8.49 12.03 8.60
CA ASN A 50 9.38 12.41 7.50
C ASN A 50 9.84 13.87 7.58
N ASP A 51 9.43 14.61 8.63
CA ASP A 51 9.70 16.04 8.81
C ASP A 51 9.26 16.87 7.58
N TRP A 52 8.14 16.50 6.96
CA TRP A 52 7.58 17.21 5.81
C TRP A 52 6.64 18.31 6.27
N ASN A 53 6.91 19.54 5.82
CA ASN A 53 6.04 20.69 6.08
C ASN A 53 5.49 21.27 4.77
N PRO A 54 4.24 20.93 4.39
CA PRO A 54 3.61 21.47 3.18
C PRO A 54 3.53 23.00 3.13
N ALA A 55 3.56 23.69 4.28
CA ALA A 55 3.55 25.15 4.33
C ALA A 55 4.90 25.79 3.97
N GLU A 56 6.00 25.02 4.02
CA GLU A 56 7.35 25.46 3.67
C GLU A 56 7.76 25.06 2.25
N MET A 57 6.96 24.23 1.59
CA MET A 57 7.19 23.80 0.21
C MET A 57 7.02 24.96 -0.76
N ALA A 58 7.97 25.10 -1.67
CA ALA A 58 8.04 26.23 -2.60
C ALA A 58 7.08 26.02 -3.77
N GLU A 59 6.89 24.77 -4.19
CA GLU A 59 6.13 24.42 -5.38
C GLU A 59 4.89 23.57 -5.03
N PRO A 60 3.73 23.79 -5.69
CA PRO A 60 2.49 23.07 -5.37
C PRO A 60 2.56 21.55 -5.52
N TYR A 61 3.46 21.04 -6.37
CA TYR A 61 3.63 19.61 -6.66
C TYR A 61 4.66 18.92 -5.75
N GLU A 62 5.41 19.68 -4.95
CA GLU A 62 6.51 19.15 -4.13
C GLU A 62 6.03 18.08 -3.13
N LEU A 63 4.84 18.26 -2.55
CA LEU A 63 4.24 17.26 -1.65
C LEU A 63 3.92 15.95 -2.39
N HIS A 64 3.39 16.05 -3.61
CA HIS A 64 3.10 14.87 -4.44
C HIS A 64 4.40 14.11 -4.78
N ASP A 65 5.48 14.83 -5.12
CA ASP A 65 6.78 14.22 -5.41
C ASP A 65 7.36 13.49 -4.18
N HIS A 66 7.27 14.11 -3.00
CA HIS A 66 7.70 13.47 -1.74
C HIS A 66 6.90 12.21 -1.41
N VAL A 67 5.58 12.27 -1.56
CA VAL A 67 4.69 11.13 -1.32
C VAL A 67 4.99 10.00 -2.30
N SER A 68 5.15 10.32 -3.58
CA SER A 68 5.48 9.34 -4.62
C SER A 68 6.80 8.65 -4.33
N GLN A 69 7.84 9.43 -4.02
CA GLN A 69 9.16 8.90 -3.66
C GLN A 69 9.08 7.96 -2.46
N ALA A 70 8.39 8.35 -1.39
CA ALA A 70 8.25 7.50 -0.22
C ALA A 70 7.45 6.22 -0.49
N ALA A 71 6.43 6.28 -1.37
CA ALA A 71 5.70 5.09 -1.80
C ALA A 71 6.62 4.13 -2.58
N TYR A 72 7.46 4.64 -3.49
CA TYR A 72 8.43 3.83 -4.23
C TYR A 72 9.49 3.16 -3.35
N GLU A 73 9.80 3.74 -2.19
CA GLU A 73 10.78 3.21 -1.24
C GLU A 73 10.20 2.17 -0.27
N LEU A 74 8.87 2.02 -0.19
CA LEU A 74 8.22 1.07 0.73
C LEU A 74 8.41 -0.40 0.36
N PRO A 75 8.25 -0.84 -0.91
CA PRO A 75 8.43 -2.23 -1.27
C PRO A 75 9.87 -2.73 -1.07
N LEU A 76 10.01 -3.88 -0.41
CA LEU A 76 11.27 -4.62 -0.37
C LEU A 76 11.51 -5.43 -1.65
N SER A 77 10.44 -6.01 -2.21
CA SER A 77 10.47 -6.68 -3.49
C SER A 77 9.08 -6.72 -4.13
N ILE A 78 9.05 -6.82 -5.45
CA ILE A 78 7.84 -6.99 -6.25
C ILE A 78 8.03 -8.22 -7.12
N GLU A 79 7.13 -9.19 -6.99
CA GLU A 79 7.08 -10.39 -7.80
C GLU A 79 5.86 -10.36 -8.71
N TYR A 80 6.08 -10.60 -10.00
CA TYR A 80 5.02 -10.75 -10.99
C TYR A 80 4.83 -12.23 -11.30
N ARG A 81 3.58 -12.69 -11.28
CA ARG A 81 3.22 -14.09 -11.48
C ARG A 81 2.29 -14.20 -12.68
N ALA A 82 2.49 -15.27 -13.45
CA ALA A 82 1.63 -15.65 -14.55
C ALA A 82 1.13 -17.08 -14.29
N ARG A 83 -0.18 -17.30 -14.28
CA ARG A 83 -0.74 -18.66 -14.23
C ARG A 83 -0.61 -19.32 -15.61
N TRP A 84 0.15 -20.40 -15.66
CA TRP A 84 0.27 -21.21 -16.86
C TRP A 84 -0.84 -22.25 -16.91
N THR A 85 -1.56 -22.30 -18.04
CA THR A 85 -2.43 -23.43 -18.37
C THR A 85 -1.88 -24.15 -19.60
N ALA A 86 -1.98 -25.48 -19.61
CA ALA A 86 -1.45 -26.27 -20.71
C ALA A 86 -2.14 -25.87 -22.03
N GLY A 87 -1.35 -25.46 -23.02
CA GLY A 87 -1.85 -25.07 -24.34
C GLY A 87 -2.01 -23.56 -24.57
N THR A 88 -1.66 -22.72 -23.59
CA THR A 88 -1.60 -21.26 -23.80
C THR A 88 -0.16 -20.80 -24.06
N THR A 89 0.02 -19.78 -24.90
CA THR A 89 1.26 -19.02 -25.01
C THR A 89 1.57 -18.30 -23.69
N PRO A 90 2.84 -17.93 -23.41
CA PRO A 90 3.16 -17.09 -22.27
C PRO A 90 2.28 -15.85 -22.30
N THR A 91 1.45 -15.68 -21.27
CA THR A 91 0.61 -14.50 -21.09
C THR A 91 1.36 -13.46 -20.27
N ASP A 92 0.90 -12.21 -20.36
CA ASP A 92 1.29 -11.17 -19.42
C ASP A 92 1.01 -11.64 -17.97
N PRO A 93 1.74 -11.11 -16.97
CA PRO A 93 1.46 -11.42 -15.57
C PRO A 93 0.00 -11.19 -15.23
N ASP A 94 -0.63 -12.14 -14.55
CA ASP A 94 -2.03 -12.06 -14.11
C ASP A 94 -2.15 -11.76 -12.62
N SER A 95 -1.06 -11.85 -11.87
CA SER A 95 -1.03 -11.50 -10.45
C SER A 95 0.32 -10.96 -9.98
N PHE A 96 0.32 -10.39 -8.78
CA PHE A 96 1.49 -9.78 -8.16
C PHE A 96 1.60 -10.13 -6.68
N GLU A 97 2.81 -10.00 -6.15
CA GLU A 97 3.10 -10.02 -4.72
C GLU A 97 4.13 -8.94 -4.39
N ILE A 98 3.79 -8.03 -3.47
CA ILE A 98 4.64 -6.92 -3.05
C ILE A 98 5.02 -7.12 -1.58
N TRP A 99 6.28 -7.45 -1.31
CA TRP A 99 6.78 -7.63 0.04
C TRP A 99 7.10 -6.29 0.69
N LEU A 100 6.57 -6.06 1.89
CA LEU A 100 6.80 -4.84 2.68
C LEU A 100 7.76 -5.08 3.86
N SER A 101 7.78 -6.30 4.40
CA SER A 101 8.74 -6.71 5.43
C SER A 101 9.08 -8.21 5.34
N VAL A 102 10.33 -8.56 5.67
CA VAL A 102 10.83 -9.96 5.71
C VAL A 102 11.62 -10.22 7.00
N GLY A 103 11.78 -11.49 7.38
CA GLY A 103 12.67 -11.89 8.49
C GLY A 103 12.12 -11.74 9.92
N GLY A 104 10.80 -11.67 10.08
CA GLY A 104 10.10 -11.47 11.37
C GLY A 104 8.59 -11.44 11.14
N PRO A 105 7.77 -10.64 11.86
CA PRO A 105 6.40 -10.37 11.44
C PRO A 105 6.43 -9.78 10.01
N SER A 106 6.28 -10.66 9.03
CA SER A 106 6.34 -10.37 7.62
C SER A 106 4.97 -9.93 7.14
N CYS A 107 4.95 -9.02 6.18
CA CYS A 107 3.72 -8.63 5.51
C CYS A 107 3.97 -8.32 4.04
N TRP A 108 2.96 -8.61 3.23
CA TRP A 108 3.00 -8.43 1.80
C TRP A 108 1.59 -8.21 1.25
N ILE A 109 1.51 -7.51 0.12
CA ILE A 109 0.27 -7.28 -0.61
C ILE A 109 0.23 -8.29 -1.75
N ASP A 110 -0.88 -9.00 -1.92
CA ASP A 110 -1.13 -9.85 -3.08
C ASP A 110 -2.44 -9.46 -3.77
N GLY A 111 -2.52 -9.74 -5.07
CA GLY A 111 -3.71 -9.46 -5.86
C GLY A 111 -3.53 -9.90 -7.32
N ASP A 112 -4.62 -9.83 -8.08
CA ASP A 112 -4.65 -10.11 -9.51
C ASP A 112 -4.68 -8.77 -10.28
N PHE A 113 -4.07 -8.75 -11.47
CA PHE A 113 -4.29 -7.67 -12.43
C PHE A 113 -5.65 -7.85 -13.10
N GLY A 114 -6.44 -6.78 -13.11
CA GLY A 114 -7.69 -6.69 -13.85
C GLY A 114 -7.47 -6.39 -15.33
N LEU A 115 -8.53 -5.88 -15.97
CA LEU A 115 -8.46 -5.45 -17.36
C LEU A 115 -7.42 -4.33 -17.53
N HIS A 116 -6.64 -4.40 -18.62
CA HIS A 116 -5.61 -3.41 -18.98
C HIS A 116 -4.41 -3.30 -18.03
N GLY A 117 -4.17 -4.29 -17.17
CA GLY A 117 -3.00 -4.30 -16.27
C GLY A 117 -3.18 -3.43 -15.01
N VAL A 118 -4.39 -2.93 -14.76
CA VAL A 118 -4.73 -2.20 -13.53
C VAL A 118 -5.01 -3.20 -12.42
N PRO A 119 -4.51 -3.02 -11.19
CA PRO A 119 -4.79 -3.94 -10.10
C PRO A 119 -6.29 -4.04 -9.79
N SER A 120 -6.79 -5.27 -9.60
CA SER A 120 -8.19 -5.51 -9.27
C SER A 120 -8.41 -5.32 -7.78
N ALA A 121 -9.03 -4.18 -7.40
CA ALA A 121 -9.35 -3.85 -6.01
C ALA A 121 -10.05 -4.99 -5.26
N ASP A 122 -10.91 -5.76 -5.94
CA ASP A 122 -11.63 -6.90 -5.34
C ASP A 122 -10.74 -8.08 -4.94
N SER A 123 -9.57 -8.19 -5.57
CA SER A 123 -8.59 -9.26 -5.33
C SER A 123 -7.47 -8.87 -4.36
N ILE A 124 -7.27 -7.57 -4.13
CA ILE A 124 -6.18 -7.06 -3.28
C ILE A 124 -6.39 -7.51 -1.84
N SER A 125 -5.34 -8.07 -1.24
CA SER A 125 -5.30 -8.30 0.19
C SER A 125 -3.92 -8.01 0.78
N LEU A 126 -3.91 -7.64 2.06
CA LEU A 126 -2.70 -7.50 2.85
C LEU A 126 -2.56 -8.71 3.77
N GLN A 127 -1.53 -9.50 3.52
CA GLN A 127 -1.20 -10.71 4.24
C GLN A 127 -0.17 -10.42 5.32
N TYR A 128 -0.16 -11.26 6.35
CA TYR A 128 0.91 -11.26 7.35
C TYR A 128 1.28 -12.67 7.81
N SER A 129 2.51 -12.83 8.27
CA SER A 129 2.99 -14.07 8.86
C SER A 129 4.20 -13.85 9.78
N TRP A 130 4.20 -14.46 10.95
CA TRP A 130 5.41 -14.70 11.76
C TRP A 130 5.71 -16.22 11.90
N GLY A 131 4.78 -17.06 11.47
CA GLY A 131 4.93 -18.51 11.49
C GLY A 131 3.62 -19.20 11.11
N PRO A 132 3.60 -20.54 11.08
CA PRO A 132 2.42 -21.31 10.68
C PRO A 132 1.17 -21.02 11.52
N ASP A 133 1.35 -20.66 12.78
CA ASP A 133 0.27 -20.40 13.75
C ASP A 133 -0.07 -18.91 13.90
N ASP A 134 0.73 -18.02 13.31
CA ASP A 134 0.54 -16.56 13.32
C ASP A 134 0.63 -16.03 11.89
N CYS A 135 -0.37 -16.37 11.10
CA CYS A 135 -0.52 -15.89 9.74
C CYS A 135 -1.99 -15.61 9.42
N GLY A 136 -2.23 -14.68 8.49
CA GLY A 136 -3.58 -14.27 8.18
C GLY A 136 -3.64 -13.09 7.23
N ARG A 137 -4.85 -12.51 7.15
CA ARG A 137 -5.18 -11.37 6.31
C ARG A 137 -5.73 -10.25 7.17
N VAL A 138 -5.29 -9.04 6.90
CA VAL A 138 -5.91 -7.84 7.47
C VAL A 138 -7.30 -7.67 6.83
N SER A 139 -8.31 -7.41 7.66
CA SER A 139 -9.65 -7.05 7.15
C SER A 139 -9.62 -5.59 6.70
N LEU A 140 -9.92 -5.35 5.41
CA LEU A 140 -9.84 -4.03 4.80
C LEU A 140 -11.23 -3.41 4.67
N SER A 141 -11.33 -2.12 5.01
CA SER A 141 -12.43 -1.25 4.60
C SER A 141 -12.31 -0.86 3.12
N ASP A 142 -13.37 -0.28 2.56
CA ASP A 142 -13.38 0.18 1.16
C ASP A 142 -12.30 1.22 0.87
N HIS A 143 -12.04 2.14 1.81
CA HIS A 143 -11.03 3.20 1.65
C HIS A 143 -9.60 2.65 1.76
N GLU A 144 -9.37 1.66 2.62
CA GLU A 144 -8.06 0.99 2.71
C GLU A 144 -7.78 0.16 1.45
N ARG A 145 -8.81 -0.47 0.88
CA ARG A 145 -8.71 -1.18 -0.39
C ARG A 145 -8.40 -0.23 -1.56
N GLU A 146 -9.02 0.94 -1.58
CA GLU A 146 -8.70 1.99 -2.55
C GLU A 146 -7.24 2.47 -2.40
N ALA A 147 -6.79 2.72 -1.17
CA ALA A 147 -5.41 3.12 -0.90
C ALA A 147 -4.38 2.06 -1.32
N LEU A 148 -4.65 0.78 -1.05
CA LEU A 148 -3.79 -0.31 -1.54
C LEU A 148 -3.81 -0.41 -3.06
N SER A 149 -4.95 -0.20 -3.71
CA SER A 149 -5.03 -0.19 -5.18
C SER A 149 -4.21 0.93 -5.79
N TRP A 150 -4.32 2.14 -5.24
CA TRP A 150 -3.48 3.29 -5.62
C TRP A 150 -1.99 2.98 -5.43
N PHE A 151 -1.62 2.40 -4.30
CA PHE A 151 -0.23 2.06 -4.00
C PHE A 151 0.34 1.03 -4.99
N VAL A 152 -0.43 -0.03 -5.29
CA VAL A 152 -0.04 -1.05 -6.26
C VAL A 152 0.11 -0.44 -7.66
N GLU A 153 -0.82 0.40 -8.09
CA GLU A 153 -0.74 1.10 -9.37
C GLU A 153 0.51 1.99 -9.45
N MET A 154 0.88 2.63 -8.35
CA MET A 154 2.07 3.48 -8.29
C MET A 154 3.37 2.68 -8.43
N VAL A 155 3.50 1.53 -7.74
CA VAL A 155 4.78 0.82 -7.60
C VAL A 155 4.94 -0.39 -8.52
N ALA A 156 3.85 -0.95 -9.05
CA ALA A 156 3.85 -2.23 -9.76
C ALA A 156 3.22 -2.19 -11.18
N VAL A 157 2.96 -1.01 -11.73
CA VAL A 157 2.47 -0.80 -13.11
C VAL A 157 3.39 0.17 -13.84
#